data_AF-A0A9X3K0T6-F1
#
_entry.id   AF-A0A9X3K0T6-F1
#
_cell.length_a   1.000
_cell.length_b   1.000
_cell.length_c   1.000
_cell.angle_alpha   90.00
_cell.angle_beta   90.00
_cell.angle_gamma   90.00
#
_symmetry.space_group_name_H-M   'P 1'
#
loop_
_entity.id
_entity.type
_entity.pdbx_description
1 polymer ?
#
loop_
_entity_poly.entity_id
_entity_poly.type
_entity_poly.pdbx_seq_one_letter_code
_entity_poly.pdbx_strand_id
1 'polypeptide(L)'
;MGEWSSYRLDDFLMYSPRVWYRMLELHHRAWWPVQVVAATLGAGLLWAIHRRHAAALRLALVLVGASLLFVAWAFHGGPHASINLAAPYYAVAFGIEGLLLLGLALLRRDLVLAHSDGPTGLAVALLALALLLYPALALLWARPLAQAEWFALAPDPTMLAALALLLLVARDGHGLRHPRRTGAGLSILPLSWCVVTGTTSWVLGAPDWWLMPSAALLVCLVALWRQVRPPPRAAGRWVDR
;
A
#
# COMPACT_ATOMS: atom_id res chain seq x y z
N MET A 1 16.57 18.54 -33.31
CA MET A 1 15.75 18.44 -32.08
C MET A 1 14.74 17.28 -32.23
N GLY A 2 15.23 16.05 -32.37
CA GLY A 2 14.38 14.90 -32.65
C GLY A 2 15.09 13.63 -32.27
N GLU A 3 15.11 13.31 -30.97
CA GLU A 3 15.63 12.05 -30.42
C GLU A 3 14.82 11.58 -29.20
N TRP A 4 13.99 12.44 -28.59
CA TRP A 4 13.21 12.09 -27.39
C TRP A 4 11.96 11.27 -27.72
N SER A 5 11.38 11.45 -28.91
CA SER A 5 10.17 10.75 -29.35
C SER A 5 10.42 9.33 -29.86
N SER A 6 11.68 8.92 -30.05
CA SER A 6 12.05 7.55 -30.43
C SER A 6 12.19 6.62 -29.24
N TYR A 7 12.36 7.15 -28.03
CA TYR A 7 12.43 6.32 -26.82
C TYR A 7 11.06 5.73 -26.50
N ARG A 8 11.03 4.41 -26.32
CA ARG A 8 9.89 3.66 -25.80
C ARG A 8 10.06 3.47 -24.30
N LEU A 9 8.96 3.21 -23.59
CA LEU A 9 9.02 2.86 -22.16
C LEU A 9 9.92 1.65 -21.90
N ASP A 10 9.92 0.70 -22.84
CA ASP A 10 10.73 -0.52 -22.83
C ASP A 10 12.24 -0.24 -22.77
N ASP A 11 12.70 0.87 -23.37
CA ASP A 11 14.12 1.24 -23.42
C ASP A 11 14.67 1.66 -22.03
N PHE A 12 13.78 2.02 -21.09
CA PHE A 12 14.14 2.37 -19.72
C PHE A 12 14.14 1.18 -18.77
N LEU A 13 13.59 0.04 -19.17
CA LEU A 13 13.54 -1.18 -18.36
C LEU A 13 14.74 -2.07 -18.67
N MET A 14 15.71 -2.07 -17.74
CA MET A 14 16.98 -2.80 -17.90
C MET A 14 16.90 -4.28 -17.52
N TYR A 15 15.69 -4.80 -17.29
CA TYR A 15 15.50 -6.17 -16.82
C TYR A 15 14.27 -6.83 -17.44
N SER A 16 14.33 -8.16 -17.52
CA SER A 16 13.24 -9.01 -18.01
C SER A 16 12.41 -9.58 -16.85
N PRO A 17 11.19 -10.12 -17.10
CA PRO A 17 10.39 -10.78 -16.07
C PRO A 17 11.14 -11.90 -15.34
N ARG A 18 12.02 -12.63 -16.04
CA ARG A 18 12.85 -13.69 -15.43
C ARG A 18 13.83 -13.13 -14.40
N VAL A 19 14.47 -11.99 -14.70
CA VAL A 19 15.38 -11.31 -13.77
C VAL A 19 14.61 -10.81 -12.55
N TRP A 20 13.43 -10.22 -12.77
CA TRP A 20 12.54 -9.76 -11.70
C TRP A 20 12.17 -10.90 -10.73
N TYR A 21 11.63 -12.01 -11.23
CA TYR A 21 11.22 -13.12 -10.36
C TYR A 21 12.39 -13.80 -9.68
N ARG A 22 13.56 -13.89 -10.33
CA ARG A 22 14.76 -14.41 -9.69
C ARG A 22 15.24 -13.50 -8.56
N MET A 23 15.14 -12.18 -8.72
CA MET A 23 15.45 -11.21 -7.68
C MET A 23 14.54 -11.40 -6.46
N LEU A 24 13.23 -11.55 -6.68
CA LEU A 24 12.26 -11.83 -5.61
C LEU A 24 12.62 -13.11 -4.84
N GLU A 25 12.92 -14.19 -5.57
CA GLU A 25 13.31 -15.47 -4.97
C GLU A 25 14.53 -15.34 -4.05
N LEU A 26 15.58 -14.66 -4.51
CA LEU A 26 16.80 -14.45 -3.74
C LEU A 26 16.56 -13.53 -2.53
N HIS A 27 15.78 -12.45 -2.71
CA HIS A 27 15.41 -11.55 -1.63
C HIS A 27 14.63 -12.31 -0.54
N HIS A 28 13.63 -13.08 -0.92
CA HIS A 28 12.84 -13.87 0.03
C HIS A 28 13.65 -14.95 0.73
N ARG A 29 14.59 -15.59 0.03
CA ARG A 29 15.49 -16.57 0.66
C ARG A 29 16.42 -15.92 1.69
N ALA A 30 16.94 -14.73 1.41
CA ALA A 30 17.80 -13.99 2.32
C ALA A 30 17.07 -13.55 3.60
N TRP A 31 15.77 -13.26 3.48
CA TRP A 31 14.93 -12.79 4.58
C TRP A 31 13.99 -13.85 5.14
N TRP A 32 14.22 -15.13 4.87
CA TRP A 32 13.47 -16.19 5.54
C TRP A 32 13.78 -16.17 7.05
N PRO A 33 12.78 -16.25 7.97
CA PRO A 33 11.35 -16.54 7.77
C PRO A 33 10.43 -15.31 7.88
N VAL A 34 10.89 -14.10 7.53
CA VAL A 34 10.14 -12.84 7.71
C VAL A 34 8.78 -12.86 7.02
N GLN A 35 8.58 -13.62 5.94
CA GLN A 35 7.28 -13.79 5.28
C GLN A 35 6.22 -14.35 6.22
N VAL A 36 6.59 -15.33 7.06
CA VAL A 36 5.67 -15.94 8.04
C VAL A 36 5.30 -14.93 9.12
N VAL A 37 6.29 -14.16 9.58
CA VAL A 37 6.06 -13.09 10.57
C VAL A 37 5.14 -12.02 9.98
N ALA A 38 5.43 -11.55 8.77
CA ALA A 38 4.65 -10.54 8.07
C ALA A 38 3.21 -11.00 7.80
N ALA A 39 3.02 -12.26 7.37
CA ALA A 39 1.70 -12.85 7.16
C ALA A 39 0.91 -12.93 8.47
N THR A 40 1.56 -13.34 9.56
CA THR A 40 0.93 -13.45 10.89
C THR A 40 0.52 -12.08 11.44
N LEU A 41 1.42 -11.11 11.40
CA LEU A 41 1.14 -9.74 11.84
C LEU A 41 0.08 -9.07 10.95
N GLY A 42 0.17 -9.26 9.64
CA GLY A 42 -0.83 -8.80 8.68
C GLY A 42 -2.21 -9.38 8.98
N ALA A 43 -2.32 -10.70 9.15
CA ALA A 43 -3.59 -11.36 9.48
C ALA A 43 -4.16 -10.87 10.81
N GLY A 44 -3.31 -10.69 11.83
CA GLY A 44 -3.69 -10.11 13.10
C GLY A 44 -4.23 -8.68 12.97
N LEU A 45 -3.61 -7.83 12.15
CA LEU A 45 -4.11 -6.49 11.85
C LEU A 45 -5.42 -6.50 11.08
N LEU A 46 -5.53 -7.35 10.06
CA LEU A 46 -6.75 -7.49 9.26
C LEU A 46 -7.92 -7.87 10.18
N TRP A 47 -7.71 -8.87 11.05
CA TRP A 47 -8.68 -9.25 12.07
C TRP A 47 -8.97 -8.09 13.03
N ALA A 48 -7.94 -7.39 13.53
CA ALA A 48 -8.13 -6.32 14.49
C ALA A 48 -8.91 -5.13 13.92
N ILE A 49 -8.67 -4.77 12.65
CA ILE A 49 -9.39 -3.72 11.93
C ILE A 49 -10.82 -4.17 11.64
N HIS A 50 -11.01 -5.42 11.19
CA HIS A 50 -12.34 -5.99 10.94
C HIS A 50 -13.20 -6.02 12.21
N ARG A 51 -12.59 -6.39 13.34
CA ARG A 51 -13.19 -6.37 14.69
C ARG A 51 -13.27 -4.98 15.31
N ARG A 52 -12.78 -3.94 14.63
CA ARG A 52 -12.84 -2.54 15.05
C ARG A 52 -12.15 -2.26 16.39
N HIS A 53 -11.03 -2.94 16.67
CA HIS A 53 -10.26 -2.66 17.88
C HIS A 53 -9.72 -1.23 17.83
N ALA A 54 -9.85 -0.52 18.95
CA ALA A 54 -9.49 0.90 19.08
C ALA A 54 -8.06 1.20 18.59
N ALA A 55 -7.08 0.39 19.02
CA ALA A 55 -5.67 0.57 18.68
C ALA A 55 -5.27 0.03 17.30
N ALA A 56 -6.17 -0.65 16.57
CA ALA A 56 -5.82 -1.38 15.35
C ALA A 56 -5.25 -0.45 14.27
N LEU A 57 -5.84 0.73 14.06
CA LEU A 57 -5.35 1.69 13.07
C LEU A 57 -3.92 2.14 13.38
N ARG A 58 -3.65 2.49 14.64
CA ARG A 58 -2.31 2.93 15.07
C ARG A 58 -1.27 1.83 14.92
N LEU A 59 -1.59 0.61 15.35
CA LEU A 59 -0.70 -0.55 15.18
C LEU A 59 -0.46 -0.87 13.71
N ALA A 60 -1.49 -0.72 12.87
CA ALA A 60 -1.35 -0.92 11.44
C ALA A 60 -0.46 0.13 10.78
N LEU A 61 -0.59 1.40 11.15
CA LEU A 61 0.29 2.47 10.67
C LEU A 61 1.75 2.23 11.10
N VAL A 62 1.98 1.74 12.32
CA VAL A 62 3.32 1.36 12.77
C VAL A 62 3.87 0.21 11.92
N LEU A 63 3.10 -0.87 11.75
CA LEU A 63 3.56 -2.02 10.99
C LEU A 63 3.82 -1.65 9.52
N VAL A 64 2.86 -1.04 8.84
CA VAL A 64 3.00 -0.66 7.43
C VAL A 64 4.11 0.38 7.25
N GLY A 65 4.23 1.34 8.17
CA GLY A 65 5.33 2.31 8.12
C GLY A 65 6.71 1.64 8.27
N ALA A 66 6.86 0.72 9.23
CA ALA A 66 8.09 -0.06 9.39
C ALA A 66 8.37 -0.96 8.20
N SER A 67 7.33 -1.58 7.63
CA SER A 67 7.41 -2.38 6.40
C SER A 67 7.88 -1.55 5.22
N LEU A 68 7.40 -0.32 5.05
CA LEU A 68 7.85 0.58 3.98
C LEU A 68 9.32 0.97 4.15
N LEU A 69 9.78 1.21 5.39
CA LEU A 69 11.21 1.42 5.65
C LEU A 69 12.04 0.19 5.30
N PHE A 70 11.55 -0.99 5.64
CA PHE A 70 12.22 -2.25 5.29
C PHE A 70 12.28 -2.43 3.77
N VAL A 71 11.17 -2.24 3.05
CA VAL A 71 11.13 -2.32 1.58
C VAL A 71 12.05 -1.27 0.94
N ALA A 72 12.05 -0.04 1.46
CA ALA A 72 12.94 1.03 0.99
C ALA A 72 14.41 0.60 1.06
N TRP A 73 14.84 0.06 2.20
CA TRP A 73 16.22 -0.33 2.43
C TRP A 73 16.59 -1.67 1.77
N ALA A 74 15.88 -2.75 2.12
CA ALA A 74 16.25 -4.12 1.79
C ALA A 74 15.83 -4.56 0.39
N PHE A 75 14.84 -3.90 -0.21
CA PHE A 75 14.36 -4.21 -1.57
C PHE A 75 14.87 -3.18 -2.57
N HIS A 76 14.41 -1.93 -2.45
CA HIS A 76 14.74 -0.85 -3.39
C HIS A 76 16.20 -0.43 -3.33
N GLY A 77 16.73 -0.19 -2.12
CA GLY A 77 18.14 0.14 -1.89
C GLY A 77 19.10 -1.05 -2.00
N GLY A 78 18.56 -2.27 -2.09
CA GLY A 78 19.34 -3.50 -2.19
C GLY A 78 19.32 -4.09 -3.61
N PRO A 79 18.75 -5.29 -3.80
CA PRO A 79 18.84 -6.00 -5.07
C PRO A 79 18.16 -5.27 -6.23
N HIS A 80 17.09 -4.51 -5.99
CA HIS A 80 16.40 -3.77 -7.05
C HIS A 80 17.28 -2.63 -7.63
N ALA A 81 18.10 -1.99 -6.81
CA ALA A 81 19.06 -0.97 -7.24
C ALA A 81 20.06 -1.48 -8.28
N SER A 82 20.37 -2.78 -8.25
CA SER A 82 21.32 -3.39 -9.18
C SER A 82 20.76 -3.62 -10.58
N ILE A 83 19.43 -3.66 -10.72
CA ILE A 83 18.75 -3.96 -11.99
C ILE A 83 17.89 -2.80 -12.52
N ASN A 84 17.65 -1.76 -11.71
CA ASN A 84 16.80 -0.64 -12.06
C ASN A 84 17.40 0.68 -11.57
N LEU A 85 17.75 1.57 -12.50
CA LEU A 85 18.30 2.89 -12.18
C LEU A 85 17.36 3.77 -11.37
N ALA A 86 16.04 3.54 -11.45
CA ALA A 86 15.06 4.30 -10.70
C ALA A 86 14.91 3.83 -9.24
N ALA A 87 15.38 2.61 -8.91
CA ALA A 87 15.16 2.01 -7.60
C ALA A 87 15.75 2.78 -6.40
N PRO A 88 16.92 3.44 -6.49
CA PRO A 88 17.39 4.33 -5.42
C PRO A 88 16.41 5.47 -5.10
N TYR A 89 15.74 6.04 -6.11
CA TYR A 89 14.74 7.08 -5.89
C TYR A 89 13.47 6.52 -5.24
N TYR A 90 13.06 5.30 -5.63
CA TYR A 90 11.97 4.60 -4.97
C TYR A 90 12.30 4.31 -3.50
N ALA A 91 13.54 3.95 -3.18
CA ALA A 91 13.98 3.74 -1.79
C ALA A 91 13.78 5.01 -0.95
N VAL A 92 14.22 6.17 -1.45
CA VAL A 92 14.03 7.45 -0.74
C VAL A 92 12.55 7.74 -0.54
N ALA A 93 11.73 7.59 -1.59
CA ALA A 93 10.32 7.90 -1.54
C ALA A 93 9.56 6.99 -0.55
N PHE A 94 9.77 5.68 -0.62
CA PHE A 94 9.21 4.71 0.31
C PHE A 94 9.68 4.95 1.75
N GLY A 95 10.96 5.34 1.92
CA GLY A 95 11.52 5.72 3.20
C GLY A 95 10.77 6.91 3.82
N ILE A 96 10.53 7.96 3.04
CA ILE A 96 9.77 9.14 3.48
C ILE A 96 8.35 8.74 3.87
N GLU A 97 7.63 7.99 3.04
CA GLU A 97 6.27 7.54 3.38
C GLU A 97 6.24 6.69 4.64
N GLY A 98 7.18 5.75 4.79
CA GLY A 98 7.32 4.93 5.99
C GLY A 98 7.51 5.78 7.26
N LEU A 99 8.39 6.78 7.20
CA LEU A 99 8.60 7.73 8.30
C LEU A 99 7.36 8.58 8.59
N LEU A 100 6.62 9.00 7.57
CA LEU A 100 5.41 9.80 7.73
C LEU A 100 4.29 8.97 8.40
N LEU A 101 4.10 7.72 8.00
CA LEU A 101 3.11 6.82 8.64
C LEU A 101 3.49 6.51 10.09
N LEU A 102 4.78 6.25 10.37
CA LEU A 102 5.28 6.06 11.73
C LEU A 102 5.11 7.32 12.58
N GLY A 103 5.52 8.48 12.06
CA GLY A 103 5.35 9.76 12.72
C GLY A 103 3.89 10.05 13.04
N LEU A 104 2.98 9.78 12.11
CA LEU A 104 1.54 9.90 12.33
C LEU A 104 1.07 9.00 13.48
N ALA A 105 1.47 7.73 13.48
CA ALA A 105 1.09 6.77 14.52
C ALA A 105 1.63 7.14 15.92
N LEU A 106 2.85 7.68 16.00
CA LEU A 106 3.53 8.02 17.25
C LEU A 106 3.07 9.36 17.83
N LEU A 107 2.87 10.37 16.97
CA LEU A 107 2.54 11.75 17.37
C LEU A 107 1.05 11.99 17.59
N ARG A 108 0.18 11.04 17.20
CA ARG A 108 -1.28 11.13 17.34
C ARG A 108 -1.82 9.90 18.05
N ARG A 109 -1.75 9.91 19.38
CA ARG A 109 -2.18 8.79 20.24
C ARG A 109 -3.70 8.57 20.25
N ASP A 110 -4.43 9.56 19.79
CA ASP A 110 -5.88 9.65 19.61
C ASP A 110 -6.37 9.10 18.26
N LEU A 111 -5.48 8.51 17.45
CA LEU A 111 -5.86 7.74 16.26
C LEU A 111 -6.53 6.42 16.66
N VAL A 112 -7.85 6.48 16.81
CA VAL A 112 -8.69 5.35 17.20
C VAL A 112 -9.63 4.95 16.07
N LEU A 113 -9.73 3.67 15.74
CA LEU A 113 -10.65 3.21 14.71
C LEU A 113 -12.12 3.42 15.14
N ALA A 114 -12.83 4.35 14.49
CA ALA A 114 -14.20 4.71 14.82
C ALA A 114 -15.22 3.64 14.36
N HIS A 115 -16.32 3.48 15.10
CA HIS A 115 -17.46 2.63 14.73
C HIS A 115 -18.29 3.31 13.62
N SER A 116 -17.93 3.11 12.35
CA SER A 116 -18.79 3.46 11.20
C SER A 116 -18.60 2.48 10.04
N ASP A 117 -19.65 2.30 9.24
CA ASP A 117 -19.81 1.08 8.45
C ASP A 117 -19.26 1.14 7.01
N GLY A 118 -19.29 2.30 6.34
CA GLY A 118 -19.06 2.36 4.89
C GLY A 118 -17.63 2.05 4.41
N PRO A 119 -16.64 2.94 4.62
CA PRO A 119 -15.30 2.77 4.05
C PRO A 119 -14.50 1.62 4.70
N THR A 120 -15.05 0.93 5.70
CA THR A 120 -14.32 -0.07 6.49
C THR A 120 -14.25 -1.36 5.71
N GLY A 121 -15.34 -1.69 5.02
CA GLY A 121 -15.37 -2.82 4.09
C GLY A 121 -14.29 -2.70 3.02
N LEU A 122 -14.17 -1.55 2.35
CA LEU A 122 -13.16 -1.37 1.31
C LEU A 122 -11.74 -1.42 1.87
N ALA A 123 -11.44 -0.74 2.97
CA ALA A 123 -10.12 -0.80 3.58
C ALA A 123 -9.76 -2.23 4.02
N VAL A 124 -10.70 -2.96 4.62
CA VAL A 124 -10.52 -4.38 4.98
C VAL A 124 -10.30 -5.23 3.73
N ALA A 125 -11.05 -5.00 2.65
CA ALA A 125 -10.89 -5.73 1.40
C ALA A 125 -9.53 -5.46 0.74
N LEU A 126 -9.10 -4.20 0.65
CA LEU A 126 -7.79 -3.84 0.10
C LEU A 126 -6.65 -4.40 0.95
N LEU A 127 -6.79 -4.40 2.28
CA LEU A 127 -5.80 -5.01 3.17
C LEU A 127 -5.79 -6.54 2.99
N ALA A 128 -6.94 -7.19 2.88
CA ALA A 128 -7.00 -8.62 2.59
C ALA A 128 -6.34 -8.96 1.23
N LEU A 129 -6.58 -8.13 0.21
CA LEU A 129 -5.93 -8.26 -1.09
C LEU A 129 -4.42 -8.07 -0.98
N ALA A 130 -3.94 -7.04 -0.27
CA ALA A 130 -2.52 -6.82 -0.03
C ALA A 130 -1.82 -8.05 0.59
N LEU A 131 -2.51 -8.78 1.46
CA LEU A 131 -1.95 -9.96 2.14
C LEU A 131 -2.02 -11.23 1.29
N LEU A 132 -3.11 -11.44 0.56
CA LEU A 132 -3.46 -12.74 -0.01
C LEU A 132 -3.33 -12.81 -1.53
N LEU A 133 -3.56 -11.69 -2.21
CA LEU A 133 -3.69 -11.67 -3.67
C LEU A 133 -2.38 -12.01 -4.36
N TYR A 134 -1.28 -11.40 -3.95
CA TYR A 134 0.01 -11.59 -4.60
C TYR A 134 0.60 -12.99 -4.42
N PRO A 135 0.56 -13.61 -3.22
CA PRO A 135 0.84 -15.04 -3.07
C PRO A 135 -0.08 -15.93 -3.91
N ALA A 136 -1.38 -15.62 -3.98
CA ALA A 136 -2.33 -16.37 -4.79
C ALA A 136 -2.06 -16.24 -6.30
N LEU A 137 -1.66 -15.06 -6.78
CA LEU A 137 -1.30 -14.82 -8.18
C LEU A 137 -0.05 -15.60 -8.58
N ALA A 138 0.93 -15.74 -7.69
CA ALA A 138 2.07 -16.61 -7.95
C ALA A 138 1.62 -18.05 -8.20
N LEU A 139 0.75 -18.59 -7.35
CA LEU A 139 0.21 -19.95 -7.52
C LEU A 139 -0.66 -20.09 -8.77
N LEU A 140 -1.55 -19.14 -9.02
CA LEU A 140 -2.45 -19.13 -10.18
C LEU A 140 -1.66 -19.21 -11.50
N TRP A 141 -0.47 -18.62 -11.51
CA TRP A 141 0.40 -18.56 -12.68
C TRP A 141 1.51 -19.61 -12.66
N ALA A 142 1.33 -20.65 -11.84
CA ALA A 142 2.26 -21.77 -11.67
C ALA A 142 3.69 -21.33 -11.32
N ARG A 143 3.84 -20.20 -10.62
CA ARG A 143 5.12 -19.72 -10.09
C ARG A 143 5.34 -20.23 -8.65
N PRO A 144 6.57 -20.54 -8.25
CA PRO A 144 6.88 -20.86 -6.86
C PRO A 144 6.52 -19.71 -5.91
N LEU A 145 6.05 -20.02 -4.70
CA LEU A 145 5.78 -19.01 -3.66
C LEU A 145 7.00 -18.18 -3.26
N ALA A 146 8.22 -18.70 -3.49
CA ALA A 146 9.45 -17.95 -3.31
C ALA A 146 9.52 -16.73 -4.25
N GLN A 147 8.82 -16.76 -5.38
CA GLN A 147 8.74 -15.66 -6.36
C GLN A 147 7.49 -14.80 -6.18
N ALA A 148 6.66 -15.08 -5.17
CA ALA A 148 5.48 -14.28 -4.87
C ALA A 148 5.87 -12.95 -4.21
N GLU A 149 5.11 -11.90 -4.46
CA GLU A 149 5.28 -10.65 -3.72
C GLU A 149 4.57 -10.75 -2.36
N TRP A 150 5.34 -10.69 -1.29
CA TRP A 150 4.82 -10.79 0.06
C TRP A 150 4.62 -9.40 0.68
N PHE A 151 3.48 -9.20 1.36
CA PHE A 151 3.28 -8.03 2.21
C PHE A 151 4.48 -7.85 3.16
N ALA A 152 4.89 -6.59 3.36
CA ALA A 152 6.04 -6.16 4.14
C ALA A 152 7.44 -6.47 3.56
N LEU A 153 7.55 -7.27 2.50
CA LEU A 153 8.83 -7.54 1.83
C LEU A 153 8.87 -7.00 0.40
N ALA A 154 7.72 -6.93 -0.27
CA ALA A 154 7.58 -6.42 -1.63
C ALA A 154 6.83 -5.08 -1.65
N PRO A 155 7.12 -4.19 -2.62
CA PRO A 155 6.57 -2.83 -2.66
C PRO A 155 5.07 -2.80 -2.90
N ASP A 156 4.58 -3.54 -3.89
CA ASP A 156 3.18 -3.53 -4.32
C ASP A 156 2.17 -3.90 -3.23
N PRO A 157 2.26 -5.09 -2.58
CA PRO A 157 1.34 -5.42 -1.49
C PRO A 157 1.47 -4.44 -0.31
N THR A 158 2.66 -3.90 -0.04
CA THR A 158 2.87 -2.97 1.08
C THR A 158 2.24 -1.61 0.80
N MET A 159 2.32 -1.10 -0.43
CA MET A 159 1.65 0.13 -0.86
C MET A 159 0.13 -0.03 -0.94
N LEU A 160 -0.37 -1.20 -1.35
CA LEU A 160 -1.80 -1.49 -1.31
C LEU A 160 -2.33 -1.48 0.14
N ALA A 161 -1.58 -2.05 1.08
CA ALA A 161 -1.90 -1.95 2.50
C ALA A 161 -1.85 -0.50 3.00
N ALA A 162 -0.87 0.30 2.57
CA ALA A 162 -0.82 1.73 2.92
C ALA A 162 -2.07 2.49 2.43
N LEU A 163 -2.48 2.31 1.17
CA LEU A 163 -3.73 2.88 0.64
C LEU A 163 -4.95 2.48 1.46
N ALA A 164 -5.04 1.20 1.86
CA ALA A 164 -6.11 0.71 2.71
C ALA A 164 -6.17 1.46 4.06
N LEU A 165 -5.03 1.68 4.70
CA LEU A 165 -4.96 2.42 5.97
C LEU A 165 -5.26 3.91 5.79
N LEU A 166 -4.82 4.52 4.69
CA LEU A 166 -5.05 5.94 4.42
C LEU A 166 -6.53 6.26 4.17
N LEU A 167 -7.31 5.31 3.63
CA LEU A 167 -8.78 5.40 3.60
C LEU A 167 -9.41 5.45 5.00
N LEU A 168 -8.79 4.78 5.98
CA LEU A 168 -9.19 4.82 7.38
C LEU A 168 -8.78 6.16 8.02
N VAL A 169 -7.53 6.62 7.80
CA VAL A 169 -7.04 7.92 8.30
C VAL A 169 -7.87 9.09 7.76
N ALA A 170 -8.32 9.04 6.51
CA ALA A 170 -9.15 10.05 5.87
C ALA A 170 -10.58 10.17 6.45
N ARG A 171 -10.89 9.51 7.57
CA ARG A 171 -12.20 9.58 8.22
C ARG A 171 -12.28 10.65 9.28
N ASP A 172 -13.49 11.16 9.40
CA ASP A 172 -13.85 12.05 10.48
C ASP A 172 -14.00 11.21 11.77
N GLY A 173 -13.62 11.77 12.93
CA GLY A 173 -13.73 11.11 14.24
C GLY A 173 -12.41 10.62 14.85
N HIS A 174 -11.29 10.84 14.16
CA HIS A 174 -9.95 10.78 14.76
C HIS A 174 -9.58 12.21 15.19
N GLY A 175 -8.82 12.42 16.27
CA GLY A 175 -8.48 13.79 16.73
C GLY A 175 -7.47 14.55 15.85
N LEU A 176 -7.41 14.20 14.56
CA LEU A 176 -6.80 14.98 13.51
C LEU A 176 -7.67 16.19 13.16
N ARG A 177 -7.05 17.37 13.00
CA ARG A 177 -7.73 18.60 12.56
C ARG A 177 -8.29 18.49 11.12
N HIS A 178 -7.55 17.83 10.22
CA HIS A 178 -7.90 17.72 8.81
C HIS A 178 -7.67 16.29 8.26
N PRO A 179 -8.40 15.27 8.75
CA PRO A 179 -8.13 13.86 8.43
C PRO A 179 -8.14 13.57 6.93
N ARG A 180 -9.13 14.11 6.20
CA ARG A 180 -9.25 13.94 4.74
C ARG A 180 -8.04 14.49 3.98
N ARG A 181 -7.53 15.67 4.36
CA ARG A 181 -6.36 16.29 3.72
C ARG A 181 -5.09 15.52 4.05
N THR A 182 -4.93 15.09 5.30
CA THR A 182 -3.80 14.25 5.73
C THR A 182 -3.79 12.92 4.97
N GLY A 183 -4.93 12.22 4.93
CA GLY A 183 -5.05 10.97 4.17
C GLY A 183 -4.79 11.14 2.68
N ALA A 184 -5.33 12.20 2.06
CA ALA A 184 -5.09 12.50 0.65
C ALA A 184 -3.62 12.84 0.36
N GLY A 185 -2.98 13.64 1.21
CA GLY A 185 -1.57 14.01 1.05
C GLY A 185 -0.63 12.80 1.15
N LEU A 186 -0.84 11.94 2.13
CA LEU A 186 -0.08 10.69 2.28
C LEU A 186 -0.42 9.67 1.18
N SER A 187 -1.60 9.76 0.55
CA SER A 187 -1.97 8.86 -0.55
C SER A 187 -1.26 9.21 -1.86
N ILE A 188 -0.60 10.37 -1.97
CA ILE A 188 0.09 10.78 -3.20
C ILE A 188 1.11 9.73 -3.61
N LEU A 189 2.01 9.34 -2.70
CA LEU A 189 3.07 8.39 -3.06
C LEU A 189 2.51 6.99 -3.38
N PRO A 190 1.65 6.37 -2.56
CA PRO A 190 1.09 5.06 -2.91
C PRO A 190 0.29 5.07 -4.22
N LEU A 191 -0.46 6.14 -4.53
CA LEU A 191 -1.16 6.28 -5.81
C LEU A 191 -0.20 6.44 -6.99
N SER A 192 0.85 7.25 -6.83
CA SER A 192 1.92 7.38 -7.83
C SER A 192 2.61 6.03 -8.06
N TRP A 193 2.85 5.27 -7.00
CA TRP A 193 3.42 3.92 -7.11
C TRP A 193 2.53 2.99 -7.92
N CYS A 194 1.21 3.00 -7.71
CA CYS A 194 0.29 2.18 -8.51
C CYS A 194 0.38 2.46 -10.01
N VAL A 195 0.63 3.72 -10.41
CA VAL A 195 0.88 4.07 -11.81
C VAL A 195 2.22 3.51 -12.27
N VAL A 196 3.29 3.73 -11.51
CA VAL A 196 4.65 3.28 -11.84
C VAL A 196 4.72 1.75 -11.96
N THR A 197 4.23 1.00 -10.97
CA THR A 197 4.26 -0.47 -11.04
C THR A 197 3.34 -1.02 -12.14
N GLY A 198 2.20 -0.37 -12.37
CA GLY A 198 1.29 -0.76 -13.45
C GLY A 198 1.91 -0.56 -14.84
N THR A 199 2.58 0.55 -15.08
CA THR A 199 3.30 0.79 -16.34
C THR A 199 4.49 -0.16 -16.49
N THR A 200 5.27 -0.38 -15.43
CA THR A 200 6.37 -1.35 -15.44
C THR A 200 5.87 -2.76 -15.75
N SER A 201 4.79 -3.19 -15.11
CA SER A 201 4.19 -4.52 -15.32
C SER A 201 3.62 -4.68 -16.73
N TRP A 202 3.02 -3.62 -17.27
CA TRP A 202 2.51 -3.62 -18.65
C TRP A 202 3.64 -3.79 -19.66
N VAL A 203 4.74 -3.05 -19.50
CA VAL A 203 5.94 -3.18 -20.34
C VAL A 203 6.58 -4.57 -20.22
N LEU A 204 6.61 -5.13 -19.00
CA LEU A 204 7.10 -6.49 -18.75
C LEU A 204 6.15 -7.58 -19.30
N GLY A 205 5.00 -7.21 -19.87
CA GLY A 205 4.02 -8.14 -20.42
C GLY A 205 3.31 -8.99 -19.35
N ALA A 206 3.26 -8.51 -18.11
CA ALA A 206 2.62 -9.23 -17.01
C ALA A 206 1.08 -9.18 -17.14
N PRO A 207 0.36 -10.32 -17.17
CA PRO A 207 -1.10 -10.34 -17.30
C PRO A 207 -1.91 -9.60 -16.21
N ASP A 208 -1.31 -9.24 -15.08
CA ASP A 208 -1.89 -8.57 -13.92
C ASP A 208 -1.49 -7.09 -13.82
N TRP A 209 -0.91 -6.52 -14.88
CA TRP A 209 -0.46 -5.12 -14.93
C TRP A 209 -1.53 -4.09 -14.51
N TRP A 210 -2.81 -4.39 -14.77
CA TRP A 210 -3.95 -3.51 -14.52
C TRP A 210 -4.36 -3.46 -13.04
N LEU A 211 -3.85 -4.36 -12.21
CA LEU A 211 -4.31 -4.59 -10.85
C LEU A 211 -4.07 -3.38 -9.93
N MET A 212 -2.83 -2.89 -9.88
CA MET A 212 -2.46 -1.72 -9.08
C MET A 212 -3.14 -0.42 -9.58
N PRO A 213 -3.14 -0.13 -10.89
CA PRO A 213 -3.91 1.00 -11.43
C PRO A 213 -5.41 0.95 -11.09
N SER A 214 -6.02 -0.23 -11.13
CA SER A 214 -7.45 -0.41 -10.78
C SER A 214 -7.72 -0.16 -9.30
N ALA A 215 -6.82 -0.62 -8.42
CA ALA A 215 -6.90 -0.35 -6.99
C ALA A 215 -6.78 1.15 -6.69
N ALA A 216 -5.83 1.84 -7.32
CA ALA A 216 -5.68 3.30 -7.21
C ALA A 216 -6.92 4.04 -7.69
N LEU A 217 -7.48 3.66 -8.85
CA LEU A 217 -8.71 4.25 -9.37
C LEU A 217 -9.87 4.07 -8.39
N LEU A 218 -10.05 2.87 -7.83
CA LEU A 218 -11.08 2.58 -6.84
C LEU A 218 -10.93 3.46 -5.59
N VAL A 219 -9.71 3.59 -5.06
CA VAL A 219 -9.41 4.46 -3.90
C VAL A 219 -9.76 5.92 -4.21
N CYS A 220 -9.36 6.43 -5.39
CA CYS A 220 -9.67 7.79 -5.83
C CYS A 220 -11.18 8.02 -5.97
N LEU A 221 -11.91 7.10 -6.61
CA LEU A 221 -13.36 7.20 -6.79
C LEU A 221 -14.09 7.25 -5.43
N VAL A 222 -13.68 6.42 -4.48
CA VAL A 222 -14.27 6.42 -3.14
C VAL A 222 -13.90 7.68 -2.36
N ALA A 223 -12.66 8.17 -2.48
CA ALA A 223 -12.25 9.43 -1.87
C ALA A 223 -13.06 10.62 -2.41
N LEU A 224 -13.27 10.69 -3.73
CA LEU A 224 -14.08 11.71 -4.39
C LEU A 224 -15.56 11.62 -3.98
N TRP A 225 -16.14 10.42 -4.00
CA TRP A 225 -17.53 10.21 -3.60
C TRP A 225 -17.82 10.67 -2.16
N ARG A 226 -16.85 10.50 -1.25
CA ARG A 226 -16.93 10.97 0.14
C ARG A 226 -16.82 12.49 0.30
N GLN A 227 -16.24 13.20 -0.67
CA GLN A 227 -16.24 14.66 -0.68
C GLN A 227 -17.61 15.21 -1.05
N VAL A 228 -18.32 14.53 -1.94
CA VAL A 228 -19.63 14.96 -2.45
C VAL A 228 -20.77 14.63 -1.47
N ARG A 229 -20.65 13.57 -0.66
CA ARG A 229 -21.66 13.24 0.35
C ARG A 229 -21.49 14.08 1.63
N PRO A 230 -22.47 14.95 1.99
CA PRO A 230 -22.44 15.65 3.26
C PRO A 230 -22.48 14.62 4.42
N PRO A 231 -21.82 14.91 5.56
CA PRO A 231 -21.94 14.05 6.73
C PRO A 231 -23.42 13.92 7.10
N PRO A 232 -23.90 12.73 7.52
CA PRO A 232 -25.25 12.60 8.02
C PRO A 232 -25.45 13.64 9.12
N ARG A 233 -26.43 14.53 8.94
CA ARG A 233 -26.82 15.49 9.98
C ARG A 233 -27.09 14.66 11.23
N ALA A 234 -26.36 14.95 12.32
CA ALA A 234 -26.70 14.40 13.62
C ALA A 234 -28.18 14.70 13.83
N ALA A 235 -29.02 13.65 13.84
CA ALA A 235 -30.43 13.80 14.13
C ALA A 235 -30.50 14.58 15.44
N GLY A 236 -31.06 15.78 15.36
CA GLY A 236 -31.11 16.70 16.48
C GLY A 236 -31.65 15.94 17.67
N ARG A 237 -30.89 15.96 18.78
CA ARG A 237 -31.49 15.70 20.08
C ARG A 237 -32.52 16.81 20.24
N TRP A 238 -33.78 16.49 19.99
CA TRP A 238 -34.89 17.28 20.44
C TRP A 238 -34.76 17.35 21.96
N VAL A 239 -34.30 18.51 22.42
CA VAL A 239 -34.39 18.90 23.81
C VAL A 239 -35.84 19.31 23.98
N ASP A 240 -36.69 18.38 24.41
CA ASP A 240 -37.96 18.73 25.02
C ASP A 240 -37.63 19.31 26.40
N ARG A 241 -37.84 20.62 26.54
CA ARG A 241 -38.06 21.30 27.82
C ARG A 241 -39.37 22.07 27.72
#